data_AF-A0A1G2TWG4-F1
#
_entry.id   AF-A0A1G2TWG4-F1
#
_cell.length_a   1.000
_cell.length_b   1.000
_cell.length_c   1.000
_cell.angle_alpha   90.00
_cell.angle_beta   90.00
_cell.angle_gamma   90.00
#
_symmetry.space_group_name_H-M   'P 1'
#
loop_
_entity.id
_entity.type
_entity.pdbx_description
1 polymer ?
#
loop_
_entity_poly.entity_id
_entity_poly.type
_entity_poly.pdbx_seq_one_letter_code
_entity_poly.pdbx_strand_id
1 'polypeptide(L)' 'MDKETYELDVFCKNCDFSGKVLIPKGVSFTEHQCPKCGVVELQKKLTPARITPHIENYM' A
#
# COMPACT_ATOMS: atom_id res chain seq x y z
N MET A 1 -8.47 -20.75 -8.08
CA MET A 1 -8.53 -19.91 -6.87
C MET A 1 -7.56 -18.77 -7.07
N ASP A 2 -8.01 -17.78 -7.81
CA ASP A 2 -7.27 -16.57 -8.13
C ASP A 2 -7.21 -15.75 -6.84
N LYS A 3 -6.09 -15.86 -6.10
CA LYS A 3 -5.86 -15.00 -4.95
C LYS A 3 -5.66 -13.59 -5.50
N GLU A 4 -6.74 -12.81 -5.55
CA GLU A 4 -6.68 -11.42 -5.95
C GLU A 4 -5.69 -10.68 -5.03
N THR A 5 -4.54 -10.27 -5.55
CA THR A 5 -3.57 -9.44 -4.83
C THR A 5 -3.62 -8.02 -5.34
N TYR A 6 -3.38 -7.04 -4.48
CA TYR A 6 -3.21 -5.65 -4.87
C TYR A 6 -1.82 -5.15 -4.48
N GLU A 7 -1.25 -4.28 -5.32
CA GLU A 7 0.00 -3.60 -5.01
C GLU A 7 -0.28 -2.41 -4.10
N LEU A 8 0.52 -2.28 -3.04
CA LEU A 8 0.40 -1.20 -2.08
C LEU A 8 1.77 -0.61 -1.76
N ASP A 9 1.90 0.71 -1.87
CA ASP A 9 3.08 1.42 -1.37
C ASP A 9 3.05 1.44 0.18
N VAL A 10 4.08 0.85 0.77
CA VAL A 10 4.27 0.76 2.21
C VAL A 10 5.62 1.35 2.61
N PHE A 11 5.71 1.76 3.87
CA PHE A 11 6.95 2.17 4.51
C PHE A 11 7.10 1.47 5.85
N CYS A 12 8.27 0.92 6.14
CA CYS A 12 8.63 0.35 7.43
C CYS A 12 9.45 1.36 8.23
N LYS A 13 8.89 1.81 9.36
CA LYS A 13 9.54 2.76 10.26
C LYS A 13 10.81 2.19 10.91
N ASN A 14 10.88 0.87 11.10
CA ASN A 14 11.99 0.22 11.80
C ASN A 14 13.29 0.12 10.97
N CYS A 15 13.20 0.03 9.64
CA CYS A 15 14.37 -0.21 8.78
C CYS A 15 14.45 0.72 7.57
N ASP A 16 13.67 1.82 7.61
CA ASP A 16 13.53 2.82 6.55
C ASP A 16 13.19 2.22 5.17
N PHE A 17 12.57 1.03 5.15
CA PHE A 17 12.17 0.40 3.90
C PHE A 17 10.97 1.15 3.33
N SER A 18 11.04 1.61 2.08
CA SER A 18 9.87 2.07 1.33
C SER A 18 9.78 1.36 0.00
N GLY A 19 8.59 0.92 -0.38
CA GLY A 19 8.39 0.21 -1.63
C GLY A 19 6.97 -0.32 -1.80
N LYS A 20 6.71 -0.94 -2.95
CA LYS A 20 5.45 -1.61 -3.24
C LYS A 20 5.51 -3.05 -2.74
N VAL A 21 4.44 -3.50 -2.10
CA VAL A 21 4.25 -4.89 -1.69
C VAL A 21 2.93 -5.42 -2.25
N LEU A 22 2.92 -6.71 -2.60
CA LEU A 22 1.74 -7.42 -3.06
C LEU A 22 0.99 -7.97 -1.85
N ILE A 23 -0.17 -7.40 -1.55
CA ILE A 23 -1.01 -7.83 -0.42
C ILE A 23 -2.21 -8.61 -0.98
N PRO A 24 -2.51 -9.81 -0.46
CA PRO A 24 -3.73 -10.52 -0.82
C PRO A 24 -4.97 -9.75 -0.38
N LYS A 25 -6.00 -9.68 -1.23
CA LYS A 25 -7.31 -9.13 -0.86
C LYS A 25 -7.86 -9.88 0.35
N GLY A 26 -8.40 -9.13 1.30
CA GLY A 26 -8.89 -9.66 2.58
C GLY A 26 -7.85 -9.74 3.68
N VAL A 27 -6.56 -9.50 3.40
CA VAL A 27 -5.50 -9.43 4.42
C VAL A 27 -5.13 -7.98 4.71
N SER A 28 -5.04 -7.64 6.00
CA SER A 28 -4.60 -6.32 6.45
C SER A 28 -3.10 -6.18 6.28
N PHE A 29 -2.66 -5.14 5.56
CA PHE A 29 -1.23 -4.84 5.39
C PHE A 29 -0.51 -4.59 6.74
N THR A 30 -1.26 -4.22 7.78
CA THR A 30 -0.77 -4.02 9.15
C THR A 30 -0.34 -5.31 9.83
N GLU A 31 -0.79 -6.48 9.35
CA GLU A 31 -0.35 -7.79 9.85
C GLU A 31 0.81 -8.34 9.01
N HIS A 32 1.19 -7.65 7.94
CA HIS A 32 2.22 -8.09 7.03
C HIS A 32 3.61 -7.73 7.58
N GLN A 33 4.53 -8.70 7.56
CA GLN A 33 5.92 -8.48 7.94
C GLN A 33 6.66 -7.68 6.87
N CYS A 34 7.53 -6.75 7.29
CA CYS A 34 8.42 -6.06 6.37
C CYS A 34 9.36 -7.07 5.69
N PRO A 35 9.48 -7.06 4.34
CA PRO A 35 10.35 -7.98 3.62
C PRO A 35 11.84 -7.77 3.91
N LYS A 36 12.22 -6.61 4.48
CA LYS A 36 13.61 -6.27 4.78
C LYS A 36 14.03 -6.64 6.19
N CYS A 37 13.17 -6.43 7.19
CA CYS A 37 13.52 -6.64 8.61
C CYS A 37 12.63 -7.66 9.34
N GLY A 38 11.57 -8.16 8.72
CA GLY A 38 10.64 -9.13 9.33
C GLY A 38 9.69 -8.55 10.38
N VAL A 39 9.76 -7.25 10.67
CA VAL A 39 8.93 -6.61 11.70
C VAL A 39 7.57 -6.19 11.13
N VAL A 40 6.51 -6.38 11.92
CA VAL A 40 5.12 -6.01 11.62
C VAL A 40 4.90 -4.53 11.96
N GLU A 41 5.68 -3.65 11.32
CA GLU A 41 5.61 -2.19 11.46
C GLU A 41 5.51 -1.54 10.06
N LEU A 42 4.74 -2.17 9.16
CA LEU A 42 4.45 -1.62 7.83
C LEU A 42 3.31 -0.62 7.93
N GLN A 43 3.58 0.62 7.55
CA GLN A 43 2.59 1.68 7.42
C GLN A 43 2.25 1.89 5.95
N LYS A 44 1.00 2.19 5.64
CA LYS A 44 0.62 2.65 4.31
C LYS A 44 1.36 3.95 4.02
N LYS A 45 2.11 3.99 2.93
CA LYS A 45 2.54 5.24 2.37
C LYS A 45 1.28 5.85 1.75
N LEU A 46 0.62 6.75 2.48
CA LEU A 46 -0.47 7.56 1.95
C LEU A 46 0.11 8.41 0.82
N THR A 47 0.23 7.85 -0.38
CA THR A 47 0.22 8.65 -1.58
C THR A 47 -1.12 9.39 -1.53
N PRO A 48 -1.13 10.74 -1.60
CA PRO A 48 -2.40 11.46 -1.65
C PRO A 48 -3.23 10.81 -2.74
N ALA A 49 -4.47 10.43 -2.41
CA ALA A 49 -5.41 9.96 -3.41
C ALA A 49 -5.34 11.00 -4.53
N ARG A 50 -4.93 10.58 -5.72
CA ARG A 50 -4.86 11.46 -6.87
C ARG A 50 -6.28 12.00 -6.99
N ILE A 51 -6.50 13.26 -6.61
CA ILE A 51 -7.77 13.93 -6.83
C ILE A 51 -7.87 13.91 -8.34
N THR A 52 -8.64 12.98 -8.89
CA THR A 52 -8.99 13.03 -10.31
C THR A 52 -9.78 14.32 -10.41
N PRO A 53 -9.28 15.39 -11.06
CA PRO A 53 -10.12 16.54 -11.27
C PRO A 53 -11.30 16.04 -12.08
N HIS A 54 -12.49 16.06 -11.49
CA HIS A 54 -13.73 15.97 -12.24
C HIS A 54 -13.78 17.27 -13.04
N ILE A 55 -13.17 17.26 -14.22
CA ILE A 55 -13.35 18.35 -15.19
C ILE A 55 -14.74 18.11 -15.77
N GLU A 56 -15.78 18.54 -15.06
CA GLU A 56 -17.07 18.79 -15.69
C GLU A 56 -16.84 19.93 -16.68
N ASN A 57 -16.62 19.57 -17.94
CA ASN A 57 -16.74 20.50 -19.05
C ASN A 57 -18.21 20.96 -19.09
N TYR A 58 -18.51 22.05 -18.40
CA TYR A 58 -19.68 22.85 -18.71
C TYR A 58 -19.41 23.55 -20.04
N MET A 59 -20.21 23.15 -21.03
CA MET A 59 -20.27 23.70 -22.39
C MET A 59 -20.62 25.19 -22.37
#